data_AF-A0A4R0NV12-F1
#
_entry.id   AF-A0A4R0NV12-F1
#
_cell.length_a   1.000
_cell.length_b   1.000
_cell.length_c   1.000
_cell.angle_alpha   90.00
_cell.angle_beta   90.00
_cell.angle_gamma   90.00
#
_symmetry.space_group_name_H-M   'P 1'
#
loop_
_entity.id
_entity.type
_entity.pdbx_description
1 polymer ?
#
loop_
_entity_poly.entity_id
_entity_poly.type
_entity_poly.pdbx_seq_one_letter_code
_entity_poly.pdbx_strand_id
1 'polypeptide(L)' 'MILREGLIVLGAFALFASGIAAYLAVFHGEATVKDVLSTAVAALLGFYAGRHLERRLARG' A
#
# COMPACT_ATOMS: atom_id res chain seq x y z
N MET A 1 4.14 21.04 4.11
CA MET A 1 4.43 20.21 2.92
C MET A 1 5.33 19.00 3.21
N ILE A 2 5.72 18.73 4.46
CA ILE A 2 6.38 17.45 4.80
C ILE A 2 5.52 16.61 5.75
N LEU A 3 4.86 17.27 6.72
CA LEU A 3 3.95 16.60 7.66
C LEU A 3 2.71 16.01 6.98
N ARG A 4 2.03 16.80 6.13
CA ARG A 4 0.81 16.36 5.42
C ARG A 4 1.10 15.16 4.52
N GLU A 5 2.20 15.21 3.79
CA GLU A 5 2.66 14.19 2.87
C GLU A 5 3.05 12.92 3.64
N GLY A 6 3.76 13.07 4.75
CA GLY A 6 4.03 11.97 5.68
C GLY A 6 2.75 11.31 6.21
N LEU A 7 1.76 12.10 6.63
CA LEU A 7 0.46 11.58 7.09
C LEU A 7 -0.31 10.85 5.98
N ILE A 8 -0.25 11.33 4.74
CA ILE A 8 -0.88 10.64 3.60
C ILE A 8 -0.21 9.30 3.33
N VAL A 9 1.13 9.26 3.32
CA VAL A 9 1.88 8.01 3.12
C VAL A 9 1.57 7.02 4.24
N LEU A 10 1.58 7.48 5.50
CA LEU A 10 1.26 6.67 6.66
C LEU A 10 -0.19 6.14 6.62
N GLY A 11 -1.15 7.00 6.27
CA GLY A 11 -2.56 6.61 6.13
C GLY A 11 -2.79 5.59 5.02
N ALA A 12 -2.16 5.78 3.85
CA ALA A 12 -2.21 4.82 2.76
C ALA A 12 -1.59 3.47 3.14
N PHE A 13 -0.43 3.51 3.80
CA PHE A 13 0.22 2.30 4.31
C PHE A 13 -0.67 1.55 5.31
N ALA A 14 -1.27 2.25 6.27
CA ALA A 14 -2.18 1.66 7.25
C ALA A 14 -3.41 1.03 6.59
N LEU A 15 -3.97 1.67 5.56
CA LEU A 15 -5.08 1.13 4.76
C LEU A 15 -4.71 -0.17 4.07
N PHE A 16 -3.55 -0.21 3.38
CA PHE A 16 -3.07 -1.43 2.74
C PHE A 16 -2.78 -2.54 3.75
N ALA A 17 -2.03 -2.23 4.82
CA ALA A 17 -1.70 -3.20 5.86
C ALA A 17 -2.95 -3.80 6.51
N SER A 18 -3.96 -2.98 6.80
CA SER A 18 -5.23 -3.44 7.38
C SER A 18 -5.99 -4.37 6.42
N GLY A 19 -6.07 -4.00 5.14
CA GLY A 19 -6.72 -4.83 4.12
C GLY A 19 -6.03 -6.17 3.91
N ILE A 20 -4.69 -6.18 3.86
CA ILE A 20 -3.90 -7.41 3.70
C ILE A 20 -4.00 -8.29 4.95
N ALA A 21 -3.91 -7.70 6.14
CA ALA A 21 -4.08 -8.45 7.39
C ALA A 21 -5.47 -9.08 7.47
N ALA A 22 -6.53 -8.34 7.13
CA ALA A 22 -7.88 -8.87 7.10
C ALA A 22 -8.02 -9.99 6.06
N TYR A 23 -7.47 -9.81 4.85
CA TYR A 23 -7.47 -10.83 3.81
C TYR A 23 -6.76 -12.11 4.25
N LEU A 24 -5.55 -12.01 4.79
CA LEU A 24 -4.78 -13.17 5.25
C LEU A 24 -5.46 -13.87 6.42
N ALA A 25 -6.01 -13.10 7.37
CA ALA A 25 -6.73 -13.66 8.51
C ALA A 25 -8.00 -14.43 8.09
N VAL A 26 -8.72 -13.94 7.07
CA VAL A 26 -9.95 -14.59 6.59
C VAL A 26 -9.65 -15.77 5.67
N PHE A 27 -8.65 -15.68 4.81
CA PHE A 27 -8.48 -16.62 3.70
C PHE A 27 -7.22 -17.51 3.76
N HIS A 28 -6.22 -17.16 4.57
CA HIS A 28 -4.93 -17.87 4.60
C HIS A 28 -4.59 -18.48 5.97
N GLY A 29 -5.42 -18.28 7.00
CA GLY A 29 -5.32 -18.94 8.31
C GLY A 29 -4.15 -18.48 9.19
N GLU A 30 -3.02 -18.13 8.58
CA GLU A 30 -1.88 -17.46 9.22
C GLU A 30 -1.60 -16.13 8.53
N ALA A 31 -1.44 -15.08 9.34
CA ALA A 31 -1.02 -13.77 8.90
C ALA A 31 0.23 -13.37 9.69
N THR A 32 1.42 -13.62 9.13
CA THR A 32 2.65 -13.17 9.79
C THR A 32 2.79 -11.65 9.62
N VAL A 33 3.35 -10.99 10.64
CA VAL A 33 3.65 -9.54 10.57
C VAL A 33 4.53 -9.23 9.36
N LYS A 34 5.48 -10.11 9.04
CA LYS A 34 6.35 -9.99 7.88
C LYS A 34 5.55 -9.94 6.59
N ASP A 35 4.63 -10.87 6.38
CA ASP A 35 3.86 -10.97 5.14
C ASP A 35 2.92 -9.78 4.97
N VAL A 36 2.27 -9.34 6.05
CA VAL A 36 1.42 -8.14 6.04
C VAL A 36 2.22 -6.90 5.66
N LEU A 37 3.33 -6.64 6.37
CA LEU A 37 4.10 -5.41 6.17
C LEU A 37 4.82 -5.39 4.82
N SER A 38 5.44 -6.49 4.41
CA SER A 38 6.13 -6.56 3.12
C SER A 38 5.16 -6.41 1.94
N THR A 39 3.99 -7.03 2.02
CA THR A 39 2.94 -6.89 1.00
C THR A 39 2.36 -5.48 1.00
N ALA A 40 2.17 -4.86 2.17
CA ALA A 40 1.69 -3.48 2.28
C ALA A 40 2.68 -2.47 1.67
N VAL A 41 3.98 -2.66 1.87
CA VAL A 41 5.03 -1.86 1.21
C VAL A 41 4.97 -2.06 -0.30
N ALA A 42 4.87 -3.31 -0.78
CA ALA A 42 4.77 -3.60 -2.20
C ALA A 42 3.52 -2.94 -2.84
N ALA A 43 2.37 -2.99 -2.17
CA ALA A 43 1.14 -2.35 -2.61
C ALA A 43 1.29 -0.81 -2.68
N LEU A 44 1.91 -0.21 -1.66
CA LEU A 44 2.17 1.22 -1.63
C LEU A 44 3.08 1.66 -2.79
N LEU A 45 4.17 0.93 -3.04
CA LEU A 45 5.07 1.17 -4.17
C LEU A 45 4.33 1.02 -5.50
N GLY A 46 3.55 -0.04 -5.66
CA GLY A 46 2.73 -0.28 -6.85
C GLY A 46 1.72 0.84 -7.10
N PHE A 47 1.08 1.37 -6.06
CA PHE A 47 0.16 2.51 -6.16
C PHE A 47 0.85 3.77 -6.68
N TYR A 48 2.02 4.13 -6.14
CA TYR A 48 2.77 5.31 -6.61
C TYR A 48 3.34 5.11 -8.01
N ALA A 49 3.86 3.91 -8.31
CA ALA A 49 4.36 3.58 -9.63
C ALA A 49 3.24 3.62 -10.68
N GLY A 50 2.08 3.02 -10.39
CA GLY A 50 0.91 3.05 -11.25
C GLY A 50 0.44 4.48 -11.52
N ARG A 51 0.33 5.31 -10.47
CA ARG A 51 -0.03 6.73 -10.62
C ARG A 51 1.01 7.53 -11.40
N HIS A 52 2.29 7.17 -11.34
CA HIS A 52 3.33 7.78 -12.16
C HIS A 52 3.16 7.41 -13.64
N LEU A 53 2.92 6.13 -13.93
CA LEU A 53 2.67 5.62 -15.28
C LEU A 53 1.39 6.20 -15.87
N GLU A 54 0.28 6.21 -15.14
CA GLU A 54 -0.99 6.82 -15.53
C GLU A 54 -0.79 8.27 -15.99
N ARG A 55 -0.05 9.07 -15.21
CA ARG A 55 0.27 10.46 -15.56
C ARG A 55 1.21 10.61 -16.75
N ARG A 56 2.02 9.60 -17.06
CA ARG A 56 2.86 9.61 -18.27
C ARG A 56 2.03 9.27 -19.49
N LEU A 57 1.24 8.20 -19.43
CA LEU A 57 0.35 7.77 -20.50
C LEU A 57 -0.69 8.84 -20.86
N ALA A 58 -1.23 9.55 -19.86
CA ALA A 58 -2.15 10.65 -20.09
C ALA A 58 -1.52 11.87 -20.80
N ARG A 59 -0.18 11.95 -20.88
CA ARG A 59 0.56 13.07 -21.48
C ARG A 59 1.09 12.78 -22.89
N GLY A 60 0.79 11.61 -23.47
CA GLY A 60 1.27 11.18 -24.79
C GLY A 60 2.61 10.47 -24.71
#